data_AF-A0A512C3P6-F1
#
_entry.id   AF-A0A512C3P6-F1
#
_cell.length_a   1.000
_cell.length_b   1.000
_cell.length_c   1.000
_cell.angle_alpha   90.00
_cell.angle_beta   90.00
_cell.angle_gamma   90.00
#
_symmetry.space_group_name_H-M   'P 1'
#
loop_
_entity.id
_entity.type
_entity.pdbx_description
1 polymer ?
#
loop_
_entity_poly.entity_id
_entity_poly.type
_entity_poly.pdbx_seq_one_letter_code
_entity_poly.pdbx_strand_id
1 'polypeptide(L)'
;MAAVTVREYARLTTEPSQFSLDLATIAPSAFQWLVAQRDRGNGLAGRVFQLDSPSTIRLGSHVGVIETPCGTQIEILPKYVDHGEDAATARRLLATMIHEALRTTPRVADVAQIEVFKMPVTEWVVGQFLQSTAHLLKRGLRQSYGRVESQERFLRGRLQVHRQMRSGPASDHIFNIEHDIFTFNRPENRLIRAALEYVLTVTRLPENWRLARELSLVLSEIPPSADIAGDFR
;
A
#
# COMPACT_ATOMS: atom_id res chain seq x y z
N MET A 1 -6.36 4.05 -20.36
CA MET A 1 -6.63 4.66 -19.04
C MET A 1 -6.41 6.15 -19.15
N ALA A 2 -7.33 6.97 -18.62
CA ALA A 2 -7.18 8.42 -18.62
C ALA A 2 -6.48 8.84 -17.31
N ALA A 3 -5.28 9.40 -17.43
CA ALA A 3 -4.61 10.08 -16.33
C ALA A 3 -4.91 11.57 -16.44
N VAL A 4 -5.32 12.18 -15.33
CA VAL A 4 -5.70 13.58 -15.25
C VAL A 4 -4.83 14.23 -14.17
N THR A 5 -4.06 15.23 -14.55
CA THR A 5 -3.19 15.98 -13.63
C THR A 5 -3.77 17.37 -13.42
N VAL A 6 -4.00 17.73 -12.16
CA VAL A 6 -4.56 19.02 -11.73
C VAL A 6 -3.83 19.53 -10.49
N ARG A 7 -4.05 20.78 -10.11
CA ARG A 7 -3.52 21.38 -8.87
C ARG A 7 -4.51 21.24 -7.72
N GLU A 8 -4.04 21.43 -6.50
CA GLU A 8 -4.92 21.70 -5.37
C GLU A 8 -5.89 22.86 -5.70
N TYR A 9 -7.10 22.80 -5.16
CA TYR A 9 -8.20 23.73 -5.47
C TYR A 9 -8.73 23.73 -6.92
N ALA A 10 -8.24 22.85 -7.79
CA ALA A 10 -8.79 22.71 -9.15
C ALA A 10 -10.23 22.18 -9.16
N ARG A 11 -10.90 22.34 -10.29
CA ARG A 11 -12.25 21.84 -10.54
C ARG A 11 -12.22 20.61 -11.45
N LEU A 12 -12.98 19.60 -11.07
CA LEU A 12 -13.21 18.40 -11.87
C LEU A 12 -14.66 18.41 -12.36
N THR A 13 -14.84 18.38 -13.67
CA THR A 13 -16.17 18.44 -14.31
C THR A 13 -16.45 17.20 -15.16
N THR A 14 -17.71 16.84 -15.33
CA THR A 14 -18.13 15.84 -16.33
C THR A 14 -18.43 16.46 -17.70
N GLU A 15 -18.51 17.78 -17.77
CA GLU A 15 -18.81 18.50 -19.00
C GLU A 15 -17.55 18.67 -19.86
N PRO A 16 -17.67 18.65 -21.20
CA PRO A 16 -16.54 18.87 -22.09
C PRO A 16 -16.02 20.30 -21.91
N SER A 17 -14.78 20.42 -21.44
CA SER A 17 -14.11 21.69 -21.19
C SER A 17 -12.67 21.65 -21.70
N GLN A 18 -12.07 22.82 -21.95
CA GLN A 18 -10.65 22.90 -22.25
C GLN A 18 -9.84 22.53 -21.01
N PHE A 19 -8.95 21.55 -21.15
CA PHE A 19 -8.10 21.10 -20.06
C PHE A 19 -7.13 22.20 -19.62
N SER A 20 -7.09 22.44 -18.32
CA SER A 20 -6.07 23.26 -17.65
C SER A 20 -5.70 22.60 -16.32
N LEU A 21 -4.59 23.02 -15.71
CA LEU A 21 -4.19 22.51 -14.40
C LEU A 21 -5.21 22.86 -13.29
N ASP A 22 -6.09 23.84 -13.53
CA ASP A 22 -7.13 24.26 -12.59
C ASP A 22 -8.54 23.74 -12.95
N LEU A 23 -8.71 23.13 -14.13
CA LEU A 23 -9.97 22.56 -14.60
C LEU A 23 -9.72 21.34 -15.48
N ALA A 24 -10.25 20.18 -15.08
CA ALA A 24 -10.16 18.97 -15.88
C ALA A 24 -11.49 18.23 -16.01
N THR A 25 -11.69 17.61 -17.17
CA THR A 25 -12.83 16.74 -17.44
C THR A 25 -12.52 15.30 -17.02
N ILE A 26 -13.40 14.69 -16.23
CA ILE A 26 -13.30 13.30 -15.76
C ILE A 26 -14.51 12.48 -16.24
N ALA A 27 -14.34 11.15 -16.26
CA ALA A 27 -15.44 10.25 -16.62
C ALA A 27 -16.62 10.39 -15.64
N PRO A 28 -17.89 10.32 -16.10
CA PRO A 28 -19.05 10.37 -15.22
C PRO A 28 -19.05 9.30 -14.12
N SER A 29 -18.53 8.10 -14.42
CA SER A 29 -18.37 7.02 -13.44
C SER A 29 -17.35 7.35 -12.35
N ALA A 30 -16.25 8.03 -12.69
CA ALA A 30 -15.27 8.54 -11.73
C ALA A 30 -15.90 9.60 -10.82
N PHE A 31 -16.65 10.54 -11.41
CA PHE A 31 -17.35 11.60 -10.69
C PHE A 31 -18.35 11.05 -9.67
N GLN A 32 -19.25 10.16 -10.10
CA GLN A 32 -20.25 9.55 -9.23
C GLN A 32 -19.61 8.78 -8.08
N TRP A 33 -18.52 8.06 -8.34
CA TRP A 33 -17.78 7.37 -7.30
C TRP A 33 -17.19 8.34 -6.26
N LEU A 34 -16.58 9.45 -6.70
CA LEU A 34 -16.06 10.48 -5.79
C LEU A 34 -17.15 11.07 -4.90
N VAL A 35 -18.32 11.41 -5.48
CA VAL A 35 -19.47 11.90 -4.70
C VAL A 35 -19.93 10.85 -3.68
N ALA A 36 -20.06 9.59 -4.08
CA ALA A 36 -20.45 8.51 -3.18
C ALA A 36 -19.45 8.31 -2.02
N GLN A 37 -18.14 8.49 -2.25
CA GLN A 37 -17.14 8.41 -1.18
C GLN A 37 -17.24 9.54 -0.16
N ARG A 38 -17.64 10.75 -0.60
CA ARG A 38 -17.96 11.86 0.31
C ARG A 38 -19.13 11.49 1.23
N ASP A 39 -20.23 11.00 0.64
CA ASP A 39 -21.49 10.77 1.36
C ASP A 39 -21.39 9.60 2.34
N ARG A 40 -20.49 8.65 2.09
CA ARG A 40 -20.16 7.55 3.01
C ARG A 40 -19.44 7.99 4.27
N GLY A 41 -19.12 9.27 4.45
CA GLY A 41 -18.53 9.81 5.67
C GLY A 41 -17.11 9.33 5.93
N ASN A 42 -16.40 8.85 4.89
CA ASN A 42 -14.99 8.53 5.02
C ASN A 42 -14.26 9.86 5.23
N GLY A 43 -13.86 10.19 6.47
CA GLY A 43 -13.54 11.56 6.91
C GLY A 43 -12.44 12.28 6.11
N LEU A 44 -11.67 11.56 5.30
CA LEU A 44 -10.74 12.10 4.31
C LEU A 44 -11.45 12.64 3.06
N ALA A 45 -12.40 11.90 2.49
CA ALA A 45 -13.09 12.26 1.24
C ALA A 45 -13.83 13.61 1.36
N GLY A 46 -14.54 13.83 2.46
CA GLY A 46 -15.24 15.10 2.72
C GLY A 46 -14.33 16.32 2.92
N ARG A 47 -13.03 16.12 3.17
CA ARG A 47 -12.02 17.19 3.32
C ARG A 47 -11.21 17.40 2.04
N VAL A 48 -11.11 16.38 1.19
CA VAL A 48 -10.34 16.40 -0.06
C VAL A 48 -11.12 17.04 -1.21
N PHE A 49 -12.45 16.91 -1.25
CA PHE A 49 -13.27 17.49 -2.31
C PHE A 49 -14.64 18.00 -1.82
N GLN A 50 -15.09 19.10 -2.41
CA GLN A 50 -16.38 19.75 -2.18
C GLN A 50 -17.20 19.71 -3.47
N LEU A 51 -18.51 19.43 -3.36
CA LEU A 51 -19.39 19.52 -4.52
C LEU A 51 -19.73 20.99 -4.75
N ASP A 52 -19.36 21.51 -5.92
CA ASP A 52 -19.61 22.89 -6.30
C ASP A 52 -20.91 22.99 -7.10
N SER A 53 -21.19 21.99 -7.94
CA SER A 53 -22.39 21.89 -8.78
C SER A 53 -22.70 20.43 -9.10
N PRO A 54 -23.90 20.09 -9.62
CA PRO A 54 -24.28 18.70 -9.92
C PRO A 54 -23.32 17.96 -10.87
N SER A 55 -22.58 18.68 -11.71
CA SER A 55 -21.58 18.16 -12.65
C SER A 55 -20.14 18.53 -12.30
N THR A 56 -19.89 19.25 -11.18
CA THR A 56 -18.57 19.80 -10.86
C THR A 56 -18.19 19.62 -9.38
N ILE A 57 -16.98 19.11 -9.15
CA ILE A 57 -16.34 18.96 -7.85
C ILE A 57 -15.16 19.91 -7.76
N ARG A 58 -15.00 20.61 -6.64
CA ARG A 58 -13.83 21.42 -6.31
C ARG A 58 -12.90 20.65 -5.37
N LEU A 59 -11.62 20.59 -5.68
CA LEU A 59 -10.60 20.01 -4.81
C LEU A 59 -10.28 20.94 -3.63
N GLY A 60 -9.79 20.38 -2.53
CA GLY A 60 -9.28 21.12 -1.37
C GLY A 60 -7.77 21.37 -1.45
N SER A 61 -7.18 21.65 -0.29
CA SER A 61 -5.73 21.82 -0.06
C SER A 61 -4.96 20.49 0.06
N HIS A 62 -5.56 19.38 -0.36
CA HIS A 62 -4.95 18.06 -0.24
C HIS A 62 -4.29 17.71 -1.57
N VAL A 63 -3.08 17.18 -1.50
CA VAL A 63 -2.26 16.80 -2.66
C VAL A 63 -1.98 15.29 -2.64
N GLY A 64 -1.79 14.68 -3.80
CA GLY A 64 -1.58 13.24 -3.91
C GLY A 64 -2.18 12.65 -5.18
N VAL A 65 -2.46 11.35 -5.16
CA VAL A 65 -3.04 10.63 -6.31
C VAL A 65 -4.29 9.88 -5.86
N ILE A 66 -5.35 9.95 -6.65
CA ILE A 66 -6.59 9.20 -6.46
C ILE A 66 -6.78 8.30 -7.67
N GLU A 67 -6.88 7.00 -7.45
CA GLU A 67 -7.29 6.05 -8.48
C GLU A 67 -8.74 5.62 -8.22
N THR A 68 -9.58 5.79 -9.24
CA THR A 68 -10.99 5.40 -9.18
C THR A 68 -11.17 3.97 -9.72
N PRO A 69 -12.24 3.24 -9.33
CA PRO A 69 -12.47 1.88 -9.82
C PRO A 69 -12.63 1.75 -11.33
N CYS A 70 -12.96 2.84 -12.02
CA CYS A 70 -13.01 2.87 -13.48
C CYS A 70 -11.63 3.04 -14.15
N GLY A 71 -10.54 3.06 -13.37
CA GLY A 71 -9.17 3.22 -13.86
C GLY A 71 -8.79 4.66 -14.20
N THR A 72 -9.61 5.65 -13.84
CA THR A 72 -9.24 7.07 -13.94
C THR A 72 -8.31 7.40 -12.78
N GLN A 73 -7.11 7.89 -13.10
CA GLN A 73 -6.11 8.34 -12.13
C GLN A 73 -6.10 9.86 -12.11
N ILE A 74 -6.32 10.45 -10.94
CA ILE A 74 -6.35 11.89 -10.71
C ILE A 74 -5.15 12.25 -9.86
N GLU A 75 -4.17 12.92 -10.45
CA GLU A 75 -2.98 13.44 -9.78
C GLU A 75 -3.24 14.89 -9.38
N ILE A 76 -3.17 15.18 -8.07
CA ILE A 76 -3.40 16.49 -7.46
C ILE A 76 -2.06 17.02 -6.96
N LEU A 77 -1.54 18.04 -7.63
CA LEU A 77 -0.23 18.62 -7.39
C LEU A 77 -0.30 19.84 -6.45
N PRO A 78 0.71 20.06 -5.59
CA PRO A 78 0.79 21.26 -4.76
C PRO A 78 0.92 22.52 -5.61
N LYS A 79 0.40 23.65 -5.11
CA LYS A 79 0.69 24.96 -5.68
C LYS A 79 2.14 25.33 -5.35
N TYR A 80 2.93 25.55 -6.40
CA TYR A 80 4.30 26.06 -6.26
C TYR A 80 4.28 27.58 -6.42
N VAL A 81 5.01 28.29 -5.56
CA VAL A 81 4.91 29.76 -5.42
C VAL A 81 5.81 30.49 -6.44
N ASP A 82 6.86 29.86 -6.95
CA ASP A 82 7.77 30.47 -7.93
C ASP A 82 7.40 30.05 -9.36
N HIS A 83 6.59 30.88 -10.02
CA HIS A 83 6.45 31.19 -11.46
C HIS A 83 6.64 30.12 -12.58
N GLY A 84 6.78 28.85 -12.26
CA GLY A 84 6.88 27.76 -13.23
C GLY A 84 5.57 26.99 -13.31
N GLU A 85 4.86 27.07 -14.44
CA GLU A 85 3.67 26.25 -14.71
C GLU A 85 3.96 24.76 -14.94
N ASP A 86 5.20 24.32 -14.69
CA ASP A 86 5.64 22.98 -15.03
C ASP A 86 5.20 21.94 -14.00
N ALA A 87 4.29 21.06 -14.41
CA ALA A 87 3.78 19.93 -13.64
C ALA A 87 4.92 19.01 -13.15
N ALA A 88 6.05 18.93 -13.86
CA ALA A 88 7.19 18.13 -13.41
C ALA A 88 7.78 18.66 -12.09
N THR A 89 7.91 19.98 -11.95
CA THR A 89 8.42 20.62 -10.73
C THR A 89 7.49 20.39 -9.54
N ALA A 90 6.17 20.55 -9.75
CA ALA A 90 5.19 20.31 -8.70
C ALA A 90 5.12 18.83 -8.29
N ARG A 91 5.37 17.90 -9.22
CA ARG A 91 5.50 16.46 -8.92
C ARG A 91 6.71 16.15 -8.03
N ARG A 92 7.86 16.82 -8.25
CA ARG A 92 9.04 16.70 -7.37
C ARG A 92 8.74 17.17 -5.97
N LEU A 93 8.07 18.32 -5.84
CA LEU A 93 7.67 18.84 -4.54
C LEU A 93 6.75 17.85 -3.83
N LEU A 94 5.75 17.30 -4.52
CA LEU A 94 4.86 16.29 -3.96
C LEU A 94 5.62 15.04 -3.48
N ALA A 95 6.53 14.51 -4.30
CA ALA A 95 7.33 13.35 -3.91
C ALA A 95 8.24 13.65 -2.70
N THR A 96 8.82 14.85 -2.66
CA THR A 96 9.62 15.32 -1.51
C THR A 96 8.76 15.42 -0.25
N MET A 97 7.57 15.99 -0.34
CA MET A 97 6.61 16.07 0.77
C MET A 97 6.23 14.68 1.28
N ILE A 98 5.93 13.73 0.37
CA ILE A 98 5.59 12.35 0.74
C ILE A 98 6.80 11.67 1.42
N HIS A 99 8.00 11.86 0.87
CA HIS A 99 9.23 11.31 1.43
C HIS A 99 9.47 11.79 2.88
N GLU A 100 9.40 13.10 3.10
CA GLU A 100 9.57 13.72 4.41
C GLU A 100 8.47 13.30 5.40
N ALA A 101 7.20 13.27 4.94
CA ALA A 101 6.07 12.87 5.78
C ALA A 101 6.17 11.41 6.24
N LEU A 102 6.67 10.52 5.38
CA LEU A 102 6.84 9.09 5.71
C LEU A 102 8.14 8.81 6.49
N ARG A 103 8.99 9.81 6.72
CA ARG A 103 10.31 9.67 7.37
C ARG A 103 11.13 8.50 6.81
N THR A 104 10.97 8.21 5.53
CA THR A 104 11.71 7.14 4.86
C THR A 104 13.18 7.55 4.76
N THR A 105 14.11 6.62 4.95
CA THR A 105 15.55 6.95 4.91
C THR A 105 15.91 7.45 3.50
N PRO A 106 16.52 8.63 3.35
CA PRO A 106 16.79 9.21 2.04
C PRO A 106 17.82 8.36 1.28
N ARG A 107 17.36 7.65 0.27
CA ARG A 107 18.22 7.31 -0.87
C ARG A 107 18.07 8.43 -1.89
N VAL A 108 18.94 9.43 -1.73
CA VAL A 108 18.99 10.68 -2.53
C VAL A 108 19.01 10.43 -4.05
N ALA A 109 19.39 9.24 -4.51
CA ALA A 109 19.37 8.86 -5.92
C ALA A 109 17.95 8.67 -6.51
N ASP A 110 16.93 8.34 -5.72
CA ASP A 110 15.59 8.02 -6.25
C ASP A 110 14.73 9.24 -6.56
N VAL A 111 14.94 10.38 -5.88
CA VAL A 111 14.19 11.62 -6.17
C VAL A 111 14.58 12.16 -7.56
N ALA A 112 15.84 12.00 -7.95
CA ALA A 112 16.33 12.33 -9.28
C ALA A 112 15.73 11.44 -10.39
N GLN A 113 15.31 10.20 -10.06
CA GLN A 113 14.67 9.32 -11.04
C GLN A 113 13.28 9.80 -11.47
N ILE A 114 12.59 10.61 -10.66
CA ILE A 114 11.28 11.19 -11.00
C ILE A 114 11.39 12.20 -12.16
N GLU A 115 12.55 12.84 -12.34
CA GLU A 115 12.81 13.72 -13.49
C GLU A 115 13.17 12.95 -14.74
N VAL A 116 14.04 11.94 -14.60
CA VAL A 116 14.58 11.15 -15.71
C VAL A 116 13.49 10.22 -16.29
N PHE A 117 12.65 9.66 -15.42
CA PHE A 117 11.48 8.88 -15.79
C PHE A 117 10.23 9.70 -15.50
N LYS A 118 9.45 10.03 -16.53
CA LYS A 118 8.09 10.60 -16.43
C LYS A 118 7.12 9.60 -15.77
N MET A 119 7.39 9.26 -14.52
CA MET A 119 6.78 8.18 -13.77
C MET A 119 5.62 8.71 -12.92
N PRO A 120 4.46 8.01 -12.89
CA PRO A 120 3.38 8.35 -11.97
C PRO A 120 3.85 8.28 -10.51
N VAL A 121 3.37 9.17 -9.63
CA VAL A 121 3.74 9.17 -8.20
C VAL A 121 3.44 7.82 -7.53
N THR A 122 2.36 7.14 -7.93
CA THR A 122 2.03 5.79 -7.45
C THR A 122 3.15 4.78 -7.72
N GLU A 123 3.75 4.80 -8.92
CA GLU A 123 4.86 3.91 -9.29
C GLU A 123 6.13 4.23 -8.51
N TRP A 124 6.37 5.52 -8.22
CA TRP A 124 7.48 5.92 -7.38
C TRP A 124 7.31 5.41 -5.93
N VAL A 125 6.11 5.53 -5.35
CA VAL A 125 5.80 4.98 -4.01
C VAL A 125 5.99 3.46 -3.98
N VAL A 126 5.53 2.76 -5.03
CA VAL A 126 5.77 1.32 -5.19
C VAL A 126 7.26 1.01 -5.20
N GLY A 127 8.05 1.75 -5.98
CA GLY A 127 9.51 1.61 -6.01
C GLY A 127 10.15 1.77 -4.63
N GLN A 128 9.76 2.82 -3.88
CA GLN A 128 10.25 3.06 -2.52
C GLN A 128 9.92 1.90 -1.55
N PHE A 129 8.68 1.40 -1.62
CA PHE A 129 8.26 0.23 -0.83
C PHE A 129 9.08 -1.01 -1.17
N LEU A 130 9.28 -1.31 -2.46
CA LEU A 130 10.01 -2.49 -2.91
C LEU A 130 11.49 -2.43 -2.51
N GLN A 131 12.13 -1.27 -2.67
CA GLN A 131 13.52 -1.08 -2.25
C GLN A 131 13.68 -1.23 -0.73
N SER A 132 12.76 -0.66 0.04
CA SER A 132 12.74 -0.77 1.50
C SER A 132 12.54 -2.22 1.95
N THR A 133 11.63 -2.94 1.30
CA THR A 133 11.38 -4.36 1.55
C THR A 133 12.60 -5.21 1.21
N ALA A 134 13.23 -4.98 0.05
CA ALA A 134 14.46 -5.66 -0.33
C ALA A 134 15.59 -5.42 0.68
N HIS A 135 15.71 -4.19 1.19
CA HIS A 135 16.69 -3.87 2.23
C HIS A 135 16.38 -4.58 3.56
N LEU A 136 15.11 -4.63 3.96
CA LEU A 136 14.66 -5.34 5.15
C LEU A 136 14.99 -6.84 5.05
N LEU A 137 14.71 -7.47 3.91
CA LEU A 137 15.05 -8.90 3.70
C LEU A 137 16.55 -9.17 3.82
N LYS A 138 17.40 -8.26 3.30
CA LYS A 138 18.86 -8.37 3.45
C LYS A 138 19.32 -8.30 4.91
N ARG A 139 18.58 -7.58 5.76
CA ARG A 139 18.85 -7.49 7.21
C ARG A 139 18.25 -8.64 8.02
N GLY A 140 17.28 -9.34 7.45
CA GLY A 140 16.52 -10.40 8.10
C GLY A 140 15.18 -9.90 8.64
N LEU A 141 14.15 -10.72 8.44
CA LEU A 141 12.82 -10.45 8.99
C LEU A 141 12.77 -10.75 10.48
N ARG A 142 11.96 -9.97 11.20
CA ARG A 142 11.68 -10.26 12.61
C ARG A 142 10.88 -11.55 12.72
N GLN A 143 11.30 -12.40 13.63
CA GLN A 143 10.63 -13.67 13.96
C GLN A 143 9.94 -13.58 15.31
N SER A 144 9.01 -14.50 15.55
CA SER A 144 8.39 -14.71 16.85
C SER A 144 8.36 -16.18 17.20
N TYR A 145 8.36 -16.46 18.50
CA TYR A 145 8.01 -17.76 19.01
C TYR A 145 6.49 -17.92 18.98
N GLY A 146 6.01 -18.89 18.19
CA GLY A 146 4.62 -19.31 18.18
C GLY A 146 4.50 -20.63 18.94
N ARG A 147 3.63 -20.66 19.94
CA ARG A 147 3.38 -21.88 20.70
C ARG A 147 2.48 -22.82 19.90
N VAL A 148 2.91 -24.06 19.74
CA VAL A 148 2.20 -25.07 18.95
C VAL A 148 2.02 -26.33 19.79
N GLU A 149 0.81 -26.89 19.74
CA GLU A 149 0.50 -28.21 20.27
C GLU A 149 0.73 -29.27 19.18
N SER A 150 1.48 -30.31 19.48
CA SER A 150 1.76 -31.42 18.55
C SER A 150 1.70 -32.78 19.24
N GLN A 151 1.57 -33.84 18.43
CA GLN A 151 1.63 -35.23 18.84
C GLN A 151 2.86 -35.86 18.22
N GLU A 152 3.88 -36.14 19.02
CA GLU A 152 5.18 -36.60 18.52
C GLU A 152 5.68 -37.82 19.28
N ARG A 153 6.52 -38.63 18.63
CA ARG A 153 7.11 -39.83 19.26
C ARG A 153 8.21 -39.51 20.29
N PHE A 154 8.63 -38.26 20.35
CA PHE A 154 9.70 -37.79 21.22
C PHE A 154 9.20 -36.58 22.02
N LEU A 155 9.72 -36.44 23.24
CA LEU A 155 9.36 -35.32 24.11
C LEU A 155 10.20 -34.09 23.75
N ARG A 156 9.54 -33.02 23.27
CA ARG A 156 10.14 -31.70 23.05
C ARG A 156 9.26 -30.62 23.69
N GLY A 157 9.88 -29.70 24.43
CA GLY A 157 9.13 -28.67 25.15
C GLY A 157 8.35 -29.22 26.33
N ARG A 158 7.07 -28.85 26.47
CA ARG A 158 6.22 -29.14 27.63
C ARG A 158 5.24 -30.27 27.33
N LEU A 159 5.21 -31.31 28.16
CA LEU A 159 4.18 -32.36 28.07
C LEU A 159 2.81 -31.82 28.51
N GLN A 160 1.77 -32.06 27.71
CA GLN A 160 0.38 -31.79 28.07
C GLN A 160 -0.18 -32.93 28.91
N VAL A 161 0.15 -32.93 30.21
CA VAL A 161 -0.21 -34.02 31.13
C VAL A 161 -1.71 -34.34 31.12
N HIS A 162 -2.58 -33.32 31.10
CA HIS A 162 -4.03 -33.51 31.09
C HIS A 162 -4.51 -34.27 29.84
N ARG A 163 -3.87 -34.02 28.68
CA ARG A 163 -4.20 -34.66 27.40
C ARG A 163 -3.57 -36.05 27.32
N GLN A 164 -2.37 -36.21 27.86
CA GLN A 164 -1.66 -37.49 27.94
C GLN A 164 -2.35 -38.49 28.87
N MET A 165 -2.93 -38.06 30.00
CA MET A 165 -3.68 -38.97 30.88
C MET A 165 -5.00 -39.45 30.26
N ARG A 166 -5.53 -38.72 29.27
CA ARG A 166 -6.76 -39.08 28.55
C ARG A 166 -6.50 -39.94 27.31
N SER A 167 -5.25 -40.02 26.84
CA SER A 167 -4.92 -40.93 25.74
C SER A 167 -4.95 -42.38 26.21
N GLY A 168 -5.50 -43.27 25.39
CA GLY A 168 -5.53 -44.70 25.68
C GLY A 168 -4.18 -45.38 25.44
N PRO A 169 -3.99 -46.62 25.94
CA PRO A 169 -2.72 -47.34 25.91
C PRO A 169 -2.13 -47.55 24.50
N ALA A 170 -2.99 -47.59 23.47
CA ALA A 170 -2.58 -47.72 22.08
C ALA A 170 -1.72 -46.53 21.59
N SER A 171 -1.83 -45.37 22.25
CA SER A 171 -1.13 -44.14 21.89
C SER A 171 -0.04 -43.76 22.89
N ASP A 172 0.36 -44.65 23.82
CA ASP A 172 1.38 -44.36 24.84
C ASP A 172 2.75 -44.00 24.25
N HIS A 173 3.04 -44.48 23.04
CA HIS A 173 4.25 -44.18 22.28
C HIS A 173 4.23 -42.78 21.62
N ILE A 174 3.15 -42.01 21.81
CA ILE A 174 2.96 -40.66 21.27
C ILE A 174 2.75 -39.68 22.43
N PHE A 175 3.61 -38.67 22.49
CA PHE A 175 3.53 -37.60 23.46
C PHE A 175 2.69 -36.44 22.92
N ASN A 176 1.70 -36.03 23.70
CA ASN A 176 0.98 -34.77 23.48
C ASN A 176 1.82 -33.63 24.08
N ILE A 177 2.46 -32.83 23.25
CA ILE A 177 3.39 -31.79 23.68
C ILE A 177 2.95 -30.40 23.23
N GLU A 178 3.48 -29.40 23.91
CA GLU A 178 3.37 -27.99 23.56
C GLU A 178 4.77 -27.40 23.56
N HIS A 179 5.17 -26.85 22.42
CA HIS A 179 6.50 -26.29 22.26
C HIS A 179 6.44 -25.05 21.37
N ASP A 180 7.46 -24.20 21.50
CA ASP A 180 7.53 -22.98 20.73
C ASP A 180 8.29 -23.22 19.42
N ILE A 181 7.67 -22.89 18.30
CA ILE A 181 8.32 -22.87 16.99
C ILE A 181 8.74 -21.45 16.64
N PHE A 182 9.90 -21.33 16.04
CA PHE A 182 10.39 -20.05 15.56
C PHE A 182 9.80 -19.81 14.18
N THR A 183 8.93 -18.80 14.08
CA THR A 183 8.15 -18.55 12.86
C THR A 183 8.29 -17.11 12.37
N PHE A 184 8.28 -16.96 11.05
CA PHE A 184 8.17 -15.67 10.37
C PHE A 184 6.71 -15.20 10.24
N ASN A 185 5.73 -15.99 10.69
CA ASN A 185 4.31 -15.66 10.62
C ASN A 185 3.90 -14.62 11.68
N ARG A 186 4.42 -13.40 11.52
CA ARG A 186 4.08 -12.23 12.31
C ARG A 186 3.15 -11.29 11.55
N PRO A 187 2.29 -10.52 12.24
CA PRO A 187 1.43 -9.52 11.60
C PRO A 187 2.19 -8.61 10.62
N GLU A 188 3.36 -8.11 11.00
CA GLU A 188 4.13 -7.18 10.17
C GLU A 188 4.59 -7.85 8.86
N ASN A 189 5.04 -9.11 8.94
CA ASN A 189 5.49 -9.85 7.78
C ASN A 189 4.31 -10.27 6.88
N ARG A 190 3.14 -10.59 7.46
CA ARG A 190 1.91 -10.85 6.72
C ARG A 190 1.41 -9.60 5.98
N LEU A 191 1.53 -8.42 6.57
CA LEU A 191 1.22 -7.15 5.93
C LEU A 191 2.15 -6.87 4.76
N ILE A 192 3.47 -7.07 4.93
CA ILE A 192 4.44 -6.94 3.84
C ILE A 192 4.11 -7.90 2.70
N ARG A 193 3.76 -9.16 3.03
CA ARG A 193 3.35 -10.17 2.06
C ARG A 193 2.10 -9.74 1.29
N ALA A 194 1.06 -9.29 1.97
CA ALA A 194 -0.17 -8.82 1.36
C ALA A 194 0.07 -7.57 0.48
N ALA A 195 0.92 -6.65 0.93
CA ALA A 195 1.29 -5.47 0.16
C ALA A 195 2.03 -5.84 -1.14
N LEU A 196 2.93 -6.84 -1.12
CA LEU A 196 3.58 -7.34 -2.33
C LEU A 196 2.59 -7.95 -3.33
N GLU A 197 1.61 -8.71 -2.84
CA GLU A 197 0.54 -9.27 -3.69
C GLU A 197 -0.31 -8.16 -4.31
N TYR A 198 -0.64 -7.12 -3.55
CA TYR A 198 -1.32 -5.94 -4.08
C TYR A 198 -0.47 -5.23 -5.15
N VAL A 199 0.81 -4.96 -4.87
CA VAL A 199 1.73 -4.32 -5.82
C VAL A 199 1.79 -5.07 -7.15
N LEU A 200 1.86 -6.40 -7.13
CA LEU A 200 1.88 -7.24 -8.34
C LEU A 200 0.66 -7.07 -9.24
N THR A 201 -0.47 -6.62 -8.70
CA THR A 201 -1.70 -6.37 -9.47
C THR A 201 -1.82 -4.95 -10.01
N VAL A 202 -1.19 -3.96 -9.34
CA VAL A 202 -1.35 -2.54 -9.68
C VAL A 202 -0.17 -1.94 -10.45
N THR A 203 1.04 -2.48 -10.27
CA THR A 203 2.25 -1.95 -10.90
C THR A 203 2.23 -2.11 -12.42
N ARG A 204 2.62 -1.05 -13.12
CA ARG A 204 2.69 -0.98 -14.60
C ARG A 204 4.13 -0.95 -15.09
N LEU A 205 5.07 -0.60 -14.23
CA LEU A 205 6.49 -0.63 -14.59
C LEU A 205 7.04 -2.07 -14.52
N PRO A 206 7.67 -2.56 -15.60
CA PRO A 206 8.24 -3.91 -15.63
C PRO A 206 9.31 -4.14 -14.55
N GLU A 207 10.11 -3.12 -14.25
CA GLU A 207 11.18 -3.21 -13.23
C GLU A 207 10.61 -3.40 -11.83
N ASN A 208 9.58 -2.61 -11.47
CA ASN A 208 8.84 -2.75 -10.22
C ASN A 208 8.16 -4.12 -10.14
N TRP A 209 7.52 -4.57 -11.22
CA TRP A 209 6.86 -5.88 -11.27
C TRP A 209 7.86 -7.02 -11.03
N ARG A 210 9.01 -6.99 -11.71
CA ARG A 210 10.05 -8.01 -11.57
C ARG A 210 10.56 -8.08 -10.13
N LEU A 211 10.89 -6.93 -9.53
CA LEU A 211 11.37 -6.89 -8.14
C LEU A 211 10.30 -7.36 -7.15
N ALA A 212 9.05 -6.92 -7.33
CA ALA A 212 7.93 -7.40 -6.51
C ALA A 212 7.75 -8.91 -6.58
N ARG A 213 7.91 -9.49 -7.78
CA ARG A 213 7.79 -10.93 -8.00
C ARG A 213 8.91 -11.70 -7.32
N GLU A 214 10.15 -11.24 -7.44
CA GLU A 214 11.31 -11.82 -6.75
C GLU A 214 11.11 -11.81 -5.23
N LEU A 215 10.73 -10.67 -4.65
CA LEU A 215 10.49 -10.54 -3.21
C LEU A 215 9.31 -11.42 -2.74
N SER A 216 8.25 -11.53 -3.55
CA SER A 216 7.12 -12.42 -3.27
C SER A 216 7.55 -13.89 -3.27
N LEU A 217 8.46 -14.32 -4.14
CA LEU A 217 8.95 -15.69 -4.12
C LEU A 217 9.75 -15.99 -2.85
N VAL A 218 10.60 -15.06 -2.41
CA VAL A 218 11.36 -15.21 -1.14
C VAL A 218 10.42 -15.31 0.07
N LEU A 219 9.26 -14.64 0.01
CA LEU A 219 8.28 -14.61 1.10
C LEU A 219 7.13 -15.61 0.91
N SER A 220 7.31 -16.67 0.12
CA SER A 220 6.23 -17.61 -0.19
C SER A 220 5.74 -18.43 1.01
N GLU A 221 6.59 -18.65 2.01
CA GLU A 221 6.24 -19.41 3.22
C GLU A 221 5.41 -18.61 4.23
N ILE A 222 5.36 -17.28 4.07
CA ILE A 222 4.58 -16.39 4.93
C ILE A 222 3.20 -16.21 4.29
N PRO A 223 2.10 -16.52 5.00
CA PRO A 223 0.77 -16.28 4.46
C PRO A 223 0.50 -14.77 4.33
N PRO A 224 -0.29 -14.31 3.34
CA PRO A 224 -0.77 -12.94 3.31
C PRO A 224 -1.70 -12.67 4.50
N SER A 225 -1.75 -11.40 4.92
CA SER A 225 -2.66 -10.94 5.97
C SER A 225 -4.13 -11.17 5.58
N ALA A 226 -4.86 -11.93 6.39
CA ALA A 226 -6.31 -12.12 6.24
C ALA A 226 -7.14 -10.98 6.84
N ASP A 227 -6.60 -10.28 7.85
CA ASP A 227 -7.21 -9.10 8.47
C ASP A 227 -6.18 -7.97 8.57
N ILE A 228 -6.19 -7.10 7.56
CA ILE A 228 -5.25 -5.98 7.45
C ILE A 228 -5.40 -5.03 8.66
N ALA A 229 -6.64 -4.74 9.08
CA ALA A 229 -6.89 -3.79 10.16
C ALA A 229 -6.47 -4.35 11.53
N GLY A 230 -6.59 -5.66 11.72
CA GLY A 230 -6.09 -6.37 12.89
C GLY A 230 -4.57 -6.40 12.94
N ASP A 231 -3.91 -6.69 11.81
CA ASP A 231 -2.44 -6.83 11.77
C ASP A 231 -1.67 -5.50 11.93
N PHE A 232 -2.34 -4.33 11.79
CA PHE A 232 -1.74 -3.01 12.03
C PHE A 232 -1.82 -2.50 13.47
N ARG A 233 -2.55 -3.17 14.37
CA ARG A 233 -2.68 -2.77 15.80
C ARG A 233 -1.57 -3.35 16.65
#